data_AF-A0A2K2VLJ1-F1
#
_entry.id   AF-A0A2K2VLJ1-F1
#
_cell.length_a   1.000
_cell.length_b   1.000
_cell.length_c   1.000
_cell.angle_alpha   90.00
_cell.angle_beta   90.00
_cell.angle_gamma   90.00
#
_symmetry.space_group_name_H-M   'P 1'
#
loop_
_entity.id
_entity.type
_entity.pdbx_description
1 polymer ?
#
loop_
_entity_poly.entity_id
_entity_poly.type
_entity_poly.pdbx_seq_one_letter_code
_entity_poly.pdbx_strand_id
1 'polypeptide(L)'
;MKIFTKFGLLSLVVLSAAAQPHVQKDGGKEASQKKCEKQQYKSGQKFKHEERFPADYFLIHKNMPHYMQIFNLFENDTALALSELQKKKIHALREKVVIKVAEVAHKIKALEEKLKKKVIFVDMTTAEIKPLVVEIANLRTELTLSHIECIQKTRALLTEEQHNFFLEKLEIEK
;
A
#
# COMPACT_ATOMS: atom_id res chain seq x y z
N MET A 1 74.84 34.92 -13.91
CA MET A 1 74.30 34.83 -15.29
C MET A 1 73.07 35.73 -15.39
N LYS A 2 73.10 36.68 -16.35
CA LYS A 2 72.01 37.29 -17.16
C LYS A 2 70.65 37.51 -16.46
N ILE A 3 70.32 38.74 -16.02
CA ILE A 3 69.59 39.82 -16.75
C ILE A 3 68.18 39.37 -17.19
N PHE A 4 67.10 40.10 -16.82
CA PHE A 4 66.18 40.82 -17.74
C PHE A 4 65.02 41.48 -16.93
N THR A 5 64.87 42.83 -16.85
CA THR A 5 64.14 43.75 -17.78
C THR A 5 62.61 43.57 -17.63
N LYS A 6 61.80 44.46 -17.02
CA LYS A 6 61.32 45.83 -17.35
C LYS A 6 59.79 45.80 -17.63
N PHE A 7 59.14 46.94 -17.40
CA PHE A 7 57.81 47.38 -17.88
C PHE A 7 56.57 46.74 -17.20
N GLY A 8 55.52 47.48 -16.81
CA GLY A 8 55.22 48.90 -16.99
C GLY A 8 53.87 49.30 -16.35
N LEU A 9 53.76 50.60 -16.08
CA LEU A 9 52.60 51.54 -15.97
C LEU A 9 51.22 51.02 -15.51
N LEU A 10 50.63 51.65 -14.46
CA LEU A 10 49.63 52.76 -14.53
C LEU A 10 48.41 52.41 -15.41
N SER A 11 47.15 52.55 -14.99
CA SER A 11 46.55 53.44 -13.98
C SER A 11 45.08 53.04 -13.75
N LEU A 12 44.55 53.46 -12.58
CA LEU A 12 43.23 54.07 -12.29
C LEU A 12 42.00 53.61 -13.11
N VAL A 13 40.86 53.24 -12.51
CA VAL A 13 39.86 54.19 -11.99
C VAL A 13 38.89 53.53 -10.99
N VAL A 14 38.57 54.35 -9.98
CA VAL A 14 37.59 54.29 -8.88
C VAL A 14 36.18 53.89 -9.32
N LEU A 15 35.40 53.18 -8.48
CA LEU A 15 34.01 53.57 -8.16
C LEU A 15 33.40 52.79 -6.97
N SER A 16 32.99 53.58 -5.99
CA SER A 16 31.80 53.45 -5.14
C SER A 16 31.71 52.37 -4.06
N ALA A 17 31.78 52.86 -2.82
CA ALA A 17 31.23 52.24 -1.63
C ALA A 17 29.74 51.90 -1.81
N ALA A 18 29.31 50.73 -1.32
CA ALA A 18 27.93 50.48 -0.98
C ALA A 18 27.88 49.79 0.39
N ALA A 19 27.17 50.47 1.29
CA ALA A 19 26.85 50.05 2.64
C ALA A 19 26.21 48.65 2.68
N GLN A 20 26.53 47.90 3.73
CA GLN A 20 25.76 46.73 4.13
C GLN A 20 24.35 47.17 4.58
N PRO A 21 23.27 46.63 4.01
CA PRO A 21 21.98 46.58 4.69
C PRO A 21 21.90 45.25 5.46
N HIS A 22 21.91 45.40 6.77
CA HIS A 22 21.24 44.60 7.78
C HIS A 22 20.30 43.50 7.21
N VAL A 23 20.74 42.22 7.23
CA VAL A 23 19.82 41.08 7.10
C VAL A 23 19.20 40.86 8.48
N GLN A 24 17.94 41.24 8.61
CA GLN A 24 17.08 40.79 9.70
C GLN A 24 16.99 39.27 9.66
N LYS A 25 17.27 38.64 10.82
CA LYS A 25 16.91 37.25 11.08
C LYS A 25 15.39 37.15 11.14
N ASP A 26 14.84 36.32 10.27
CA ASP A 26 13.60 35.59 10.55
C ASP A 26 13.87 34.16 10.05
N GLY A 27 14.00 33.16 10.91
CA GLY A 27 13.13 32.90 12.05
C GLY A 27 12.07 31.84 11.72
N GLY A 28 12.42 30.80 10.95
CA GLY A 28 11.62 29.58 10.87
C GLY A 28 11.34 29.12 9.45
N LYS A 29 12.02 28.03 9.04
CA LYS A 29 11.52 26.98 8.11
C LYS A 29 12.55 25.91 7.71
N GLU A 30 13.79 25.94 8.21
CA GLU A 30 14.78 24.89 7.84
C GLU A 30 14.84 23.67 8.79
N ALA A 31 14.19 23.70 9.96
CA ALA A 31 14.27 22.62 10.94
C ALA A 31 13.25 21.47 10.71
N SER A 32 12.21 21.70 9.91
CA SER A 32 11.12 20.71 9.71
C SER A 32 11.38 19.72 8.57
N GLN A 33 12.13 20.11 7.53
CA GLN A 33 12.42 19.22 6.40
C GLN A 33 13.56 18.23 6.68
N LYS A 34 14.58 18.62 7.47
CA LYS A 34 15.76 17.75 7.75
C LYS A 34 15.50 16.63 8.78
N LYS A 35 14.32 16.59 9.43
CA LYS A 35 13.98 15.58 10.44
C LYS A 35 13.17 14.40 9.90
N CYS A 36 12.47 14.56 8.76
CA CYS A 36 11.78 13.45 8.09
C CYS A 36 12.70 12.59 7.21
N GLU A 37 13.84 13.10 6.73
CA GLU A 37 14.70 12.35 5.79
C GLU A 37 15.69 11.37 6.46
N LYS A 38 15.95 11.49 7.76
CA LYS A 38 17.06 10.74 8.40
C LYS A 38 16.70 9.37 8.98
N GLN A 39 15.46 8.90 8.84
CA GLN A 39 15.01 7.67 9.52
C GLN A 39 14.86 6.41 8.65
N GLN A 40 15.04 6.47 7.32
CA GLN A 40 14.85 5.27 6.48
C GLN A 40 16.00 4.91 5.54
N TYR A 41 17.04 5.74 5.41
CA TYR A 41 18.17 5.47 4.53
C TYR A 41 19.43 5.12 5.31
N LYS A 42 19.36 4.08 6.14
CA LYS A 42 20.57 3.38 6.60
C LYS A 42 20.40 1.88 6.40
N SER A 43 21.41 1.30 5.75
CA SER A 43 21.56 -0.10 5.33
C SER A 43 20.97 -0.41 3.95
N GLY A 44 21.79 -1.04 3.10
CA GLY A 44 21.46 -1.51 1.76
C GLY A 44 20.48 -2.69 1.75
N GLN A 45 19.36 -2.56 2.46
CA GLN A 45 18.23 -3.47 2.35
C GLN A 45 17.57 -3.24 0.99
N LYS A 46 17.57 -4.30 0.17
CA LYS A 46 16.77 -4.37 -1.04
C LYS A 46 15.32 -4.10 -0.65
N PHE A 47 14.71 -3.04 -1.21
CA PHE A 47 13.29 -2.71 -1.10
C PHE A 47 12.43 -3.80 -1.74
N LYS A 48 12.38 -4.98 -1.15
CA LYS A 48 11.50 -6.08 -1.57
C LYS A 48 10.63 -6.43 -0.38
N HIS A 49 9.52 -5.72 -0.21
CA HIS A 49 8.39 -6.34 0.46
C HIS A 49 7.88 -7.43 -0.48
N GLU A 50 7.91 -8.67 -0.01
CA GLU A 50 7.28 -9.78 -0.71
C GLU A 50 5.76 -9.57 -0.69
N GLU A 51 5.16 -9.58 -1.87
CA GLU A 51 3.72 -9.50 -2.08
C GLU A 51 3.04 -10.73 -1.49
N ARG A 52 2.03 -10.55 -0.64
CA ARG A 52 1.17 -11.63 -0.16
C ARG A 52 -0.03 -11.77 -1.09
N PHE A 53 0.14 -12.55 -2.16
CA PHE A 53 -0.93 -12.82 -3.11
C PHE A 53 -1.94 -13.84 -2.55
N PRO A 54 -3.27 -13.63 -2.66
CA PRO A 54 -3.97 -12.43 -3.14
C PRO A 54 -4.31 -11.42 -2.02
N ALA A 55 -3.90 -11.69 -0.77
CA ALA A 55 -4.29 -10.93 0.42
C ALA A 55 -4.02 -9.42 0.30
N ASP A 56 -2.90 -9.00 -0.29
CA ASP A 56 -2.56 -7.57 -0.41
C ASP A 56 -3.40 -6.82 -1.46
N TYR A 57 -4.30 -7.50 -2.18
CA TYR A 57 -5.24 -6.89 -3.12
C TYR A 57 -6.61 -6.55 -2.53
N PHE A 58 -6.91 -6.97 -1.30
CA PHE A 58 -8.08 -6.45 -0.60
C PHE A 58 -7.83 -5.00 -0.18
N LEU A 59 -8.84 -4.15 -0.33
CA LEU A 59 -8.79 -2.76 0.15
C LEU A 59 -8.62 -2.72 1.67
N ILE A 60 -9.25 -3.66 2.39
CA ILE A 60 -9.17 -3.81 3.85
C ILE A 60 -8.58 -5.19 4.18
N HIS A 61 -7.27 -5.33 3.99
CA HIS A 61 -6.59 -6.63 4.03
C HIS A 61 -6.09 -7.10 5.42
N LYS A 62 -6.07 -6.22 6.44
CA LYS A 62 -5.53 -6.55 7.77
C LYS A 62 -6.57 -6.70 8.87
N ASN A 63 -7.69 -5.99 8.76
CA ASN A 63 -8.66 -5.83 9.86
C ASN A 63 -10.00 -6.54 9.58
N MET A 64 -10.12 -7.26 8.46
CA MET A 64 -11.31 -8.05 8.15
C MET A 64 -11.14 -9.48 8.66
N PRO A 65 -12.09 -10.03 9.44
CA PRO A 65 -12.01 -11.40 9.93
C PRO A 65 -12.12 -12.40 8.78
N HIS A 66 -11.41 -13.54 8.89
CA HIS A 66 -11.35 -14.53 7.82
C HIS A 66 -12.17 -15.78 8.16
N TYR A 67 -13.49 -15.72 7.96
CA TYR A 67 -14.41 -16.83 8.31
C TYR A 67 -14.06 -18.15 7.61
N MET A 68 -13.59 -18.09 6.36
CA MET A 68 -13.14 -19.29 5.64
C MET A 68 -11.93 -19.95 6.29
N GLN A 69 -11.10 -19.21 7.02
CA GLN A 69 -9.95 -19.79 7.72
C GLN A 69 -10.43 -20.57 8.94
N ILE A 70 -11.38 -20.01 9.70
CA ILE A 70 -12.01 -20.72 10.82
C ILE A 70 -12.69 -21.99 10.32
N PHE A 71 -13.49 -21.91 9.26
CA PHE A 71 -14.11 -23.08 8.65
C PHE A 71 -13.06 -24.15 8.28
N ASN A 72 -12.00 -23.79 7.57
CA ASN A 72 -10.97 -24.75 7.15
C ASN A 72 -10.23 -25.43 8.32
N LEU A 73 -10.06 -24.73 9.44
CA LEU A 73 -9.36 -25.26 10.61
C LEU A 73 -10.26 -26.13 11.48
N PHE A 74 -11.56 -25.83 11.53
CA PHE A 74 -12.48 -26.38 12.54
C PHE A 74 -13.71 -27.09 11.96
N GLU A 75 -13.83 -27.31 10.65
CA GLU A 75 -15.01 -27.92 10.03
C GLU A 75 -15.37 -29.31 10.60
N ASN A 76 -14.39 -30.04 11.14
CA ASN A 76 -14.57 -31.36 11.76
C ASN A 76 -14.48 -31.32 13.30
N ASP A 77 -14.44 -30.12 13.90
CA ASP A 77 -14.43 -29.96 15.35
C ASP A 77 -15.81 -30.30 15.93
N THR A 78 -15.82 -31.17 16.94
CA THR A 78 -17.05 -31.59 17.62
C THR A 78 -17.74 -30.45 18.36
N ALA A 79 -17.01 -29.43 18.80
CA ALA A 79 -17.57 -28.24 19.46
C ALA A 79 -18.24 -27.29 18.45
N LEU A 80 -17.78 -27.24 17.21
CA LEU A 80 -18.44 -26.47 16.15
C LEU A 80 -19.67 -27.20 15.60
N ALA A 81 -19.64 -28.54 15.57
CA ALA A 81 -20.80 -29.38 15.23
C ALA A 81 -21.58 -28.95 13.96
N LEU A 82 -20.87 -28.64 12.87
CA LEU A 82 -21.54 -28.32 11.60
C LEU A 82 -22.27 -29.55 11.08
N SER A 83 -23.53 -29.36 10.66
CA SER A 83 -24.24 -30.38 9.88
C SER A 83 -23.60 -30.57 8.51
N GLU A 84 -23.76 -31.75 7.92
CA GLU A 84 -23.26 -32.05 6.57
C GLU A 84 -23.83 -31.10 5.51
N LEU A 85 -25.07 -30.65 5.68
CA LEU A 85 -25.67 -29.65 4.80
C LEU A 85 -24.98 -28.28 4.92
N GLN A 86 -24.62 -27.85 6.13
CA GLN A 86 -23.88 -26.60 6.34
C GLN A 86 -22.48 -26.70 5.72
N LYS A 87 -21.74 -27.77 5.99
CA LYS A 87 -20.41 -28.01 5.39
C LYS A 87 -20.47 -27.94 3.87
N LYS A 88 -21.40 -28.68 3.26
CA LYS A 88 -21.59 -28.66 1.79
C LYS A 88 -21.86 -27.26 1.23
N LYS A 89 -22.72 -26.48 1.89
CA LYS A 89 -23.02 -25.10 1.46
C LYS A 89 -21.82 -24.17 1.62
N ILE A 90 -21.06 -24.31 2.70
CA ILE A 90 -19.87 -23.48 2.96
C ILE A 90 -18.73 -23.84 1.99
N HIS A 91 -18.50 -25.13 1.69
CA HIS A 91 -17.54 -25.54 0.65
C HIS A 91 -17.90 -24.95 -0.73
N ALA A 92 -19.17 -25.07 -1.14
CA ALA A 92 -19.61 -24.52 -2.42
C ALA A 92 -19.47 -22.98 -2.49
N LEU A 93 -19.64 -22.29 -1.36
CA LEU A 93 -19.37 -20.85 -1.26
C LEU A 93 -17.86 -20.57 -1.41
N ARG A 94 -17.01 -21.32 -0.70
CA ARG A 94 -15.55 -21.18 -0.74
C ARG A 94 -15.01 -21.35 -2.15
N GLU A 95 -15.41 -22.40 -2.87
CA GLU A 95 -14.94 -22.66 -4.24
C GLU A 95 -15.21 -21.47 -5.15
N LYS A 96 -16.44 -20.94 -5.12
CA LYS A 96 -16.82 -19.77 -5.92
C LYS A 96 -16.01 -18.53 -5.56
N VAL A 97 -15.80 -18.28 -4.26
CA VAL A 97 -15.07 -17.11 -3.77
C VAL A 97 -13.59 -17.20 -4.12
N VAL A 98 -12.95 -18.37 -3.97
CA VAL A 98 -11.52 -18.55 -4.28
C VAL A 98 -11.25 -18.30 -5.76
N ILE A 99 -12.10 -18.83 -6.66
CA ILE A 99 -11.96 -18.60 -8.10
C ILE A 99 -12.07 -17.10 -8.41
N LYS A 100 -13.13 -16.45 -7.94
CA LYS A 100 -13.35 -15.01 -8.16
C LYS A 100 -12.20 -14.17 -7.61
N VAL A 101 -11.71 -14.48 -6.40
CA VAL A 101 -10.62 -13.75 -5.76
C VAL A 101 -9.33 -13.87 -6.58
N ALA A 102 -9.00 -15.08 -7.04
CA ALA A 102 -7.81 -15.30 -7.86
C ALA A 102 -7.89 -14.53 -9.19
N GLU A 103 -9.01 -14.60 -9.91
CA GLU A 103 -9.22 -13.90 -11.17
C GLU A 103 -9.07 -12.38 -11.04
N VAL A 104 -9.75 -11.79 -10.05
CA VAL A 104 -9.71 -10.34 -9.84
C VAL A 104 -8.32 -9.90 -9.35
N ALA A 105 -7.67 -10.66 -8.47
CA ALA A 105 -6.31 -10.36 -8.02
C ALA A 105 -5.29 -10.39 -9.17
N HIS A 106 -5.37 -11.37 -10.07
CA HIS A 106 -4.54 -11.40 -11.28
C HIS A 106 -4.79 -10.18 -12.18
N LYS A 107 -6.05 -9.76 -12.34
CA LYS A 107 -6.40 -8.56 -13.10
C LYS A 107 -5.80 -7.30 -12.48
N ILE A 108 -5.90 -7.13 -11.16
CA ILE A 108 -5.31 -5.98 -10.45
C ILE A 108 -3.79 -5.96 -10.67
N LYS A 109 -3.12 -7.10 -10.46
CA LYS A 109 -1.68 -7.23 -10.66
C LYS A 109 -1.24 -6.79 -12.05
N ALA A 110 -1.93 -7.26 -13.09
CA ALA A 110 -1.65 -6.89 -14.47
C ALA A 110 -1.83 -5.37 -14.71
N LEU A 111 -2.86 -4.76 -14.12
CA LEU A 111 -3.10 -3.32 -14.21
C LEU A 111 -2.04 -2.51 -13.46
N GLU A 112 -1.57 -2.98 -12.29
CA GLU A 112 -0.48 -2.35 -11.55
C GLU A 112 0.86 -2.43 -12.31
N GLU A 113 1.15 -3.56 -12.95
CA GLU A 113 2.33 -3.68 -13.81
C GLU A 113 2.25 -2.75 -15.02
N LYS A 114 1.07 -2.61 -15.63
CA LYS A 114 0.80 -1.66 -16.71
C LYS A 114 0.95 -0.22 -16.24
N LEU A 115 0.42 0.12 -15.06
CA LEU A 115 0.54 1.43 -14.43
C LEU A 115 2.01 1.77 -14.18
N LYS A 116 2.77 0.85 -13.57
CA LYS A 116 4.22 0.99 -13.34
C LYS A 116 4.95 1.31 -14.64
N LYS A 117 4.69 0.57 -15.73
CA LYS A 117 5.32 0.82 -17.02
C LYS A 117 4.96 2.20 -17.59
N LYS A 118 3.68 2.58 -17.52
CA LYS A 118 3.21 3.90 -17.98
C LYS A 118 3.87 5.04 -17.20
N VAL A 119 3.96 4.93 -15.88
CA VAL A 119 4.56 5.98 -15.03
C VAL A 119 6.07 6.13 -15.27
N ILE A 120 6.80 5.03 -15.50
CA ILE A 120 8.26 5.07 -15.62
C ILE A 120 8.73 5.40 -17.03
N PHE A 121 8.06 4.87 -18.06
CA PHE A 121 8.57 4.87 -19.43
C PHE A 121 7.78 5.75 -20.39
N VAL A 122 6.63 6.29 -19.97
CA VAL A 122 5.75 7.10 -20.82
C VAL A 122 5.50 8.43 -20.11
N ASP A 123 5.63 9.55 -20.82
CA ASP A 123 5.32 10.87 -20.29
C ASP A 123 3.79 11.07 -20.28
N MET A 124 3.12 10.41 -19.32
CA MET A 124 1.69 10.54 -19.10
C MET A 124 1.42 11.47 -17.93
N THR A 125 0.48 12.38 -18.12
CA THR A 125 -0.02 13.24 -17.05
C THR A 125 -0.84 12.45 -16.03
N THR A 126 -0.99 12.99 -14.82
CA THR A 126 -1.88 12.42 -13.80
C THR A 126 -3.32 12.27 -14.31
N ALA A 127 -3.79 13.17 -15.17
CA ALA A 127 -5.13 13.11 -15.75
C ALA A 127 -5.32 11.87 -16.64
N GLU A 128 -4.30 11.52 -17.43
CA GLU A 128 -4.32 10.35 -18.32
C GLU A 128 -4.12 9.02 -17.56
N ILE A 129 -3.40 9.06 -16.44
CA ILE A 129 -3.18 7.89 -15.58
C ILE A 129 -4.40 7.61 -14.68
N LYS A 130 -5.15 8.64 -14.28
CA LYS A 130 -6.27 8.55 -13.34
C LYS A 130 -7.26 7.43 -13.64
N PRO A 131 -7.72 7.20 -14.90
CA PRO A 131 -8.66 6.11 -15.19
C PRO A 131 -8.14 4.73 -14.78
N LEU A 132 -6.84 4.46 -14.98
CA LEU A 132 -6.22 3.18 -14.63
C LEU A 132 -6.13 2.98 -13.12
N VAL A 133 -5.81 4.05 -12.37
CA VAL A 133 -5.80 4.02 -10.90
C VAL A 133 -7.21 3.79 -10.35
N VAL A 134 -8.22 4.45 -10.93
CA VAL A 134 -9.63 4.26 -10.55
C VAL A 134 -10.09 2.82 -10.84
N GLU A 135 -9.70 2.24 -11.99
CA GLU A 135 -10.02 0.83 -12.30
C GLU A 135 -9.43 -0.13 -11.25
N ILE A 136 -8.16 0.05 -10.88
CA ILE A 136 -7.51 -0.73 -9.82
C ILE A 136 -8.28 -0.60 -8.49
N ALA A 137 -8.65 0.63 -8.11
CA ALA A 137 -9.40 0.89 -6.88
C ALA A 137 -10.78 0.21 -6.88
N ASN A 138 -11.48 0.23 -8.02
CA ASN A 138 -12.78 -0.43 -8.18
C ASN A 138 -12.66 -1.96 -8.03
N LEU A 139 -11.63 -2.58 -8.61
CA LEU A 139 -11.41 -4.02 -8.48
C LEU A 139 -11.02 -4.43 -7.05
N ARG A 140 -10.21 -3.63 -6.34
CA ARG A 140 -9.90 -3.84 -4.91
C ARG A 140 -11.17 -3.73 -4.05
N THR A 141 -12.05 -2.80 -4.41
CA THR A 141 -13.36 -2.64 -3.76
C THR A 141 -14.22 -3.88 -3.99
N GLU A 142 -14.29 -4.37 -5.23
CA GLU A 142 -15.02 -5.59 -5.57
C GLU A 142 -14.52 -6.82 -4.79
N LEU A 143 -13.19 -7.00 -4.67
CA LEU A 143 -12.61 -8.07 -3.85
C LEU A 143 -13.05 -7.97 -2.40
N THR A 144 -12.97 -6.77 -1.83
CA THR A 144 -13.33 -6.52 -0.43
C THR A 144 -14.79 -6.78 -0.16
N LEU A 145 -15.67 -6.34 -1.06
CA LEU A 145 -17.11 -6.62 -0.99
C LEU A 145 -17.40 -8.12 -1.12
N SER A 146 -16.67 -8.84 -1.98
CA SER A 146 -16.80 -10.30 -2.11
C SER A 146 -16.37 -11.02 -0.82
N HIS A 147 -15.36 -10.51 -0.11
CA HIS A 147 -14.97 -11.03 1.21
C HIS A 147 -16.04 -10.76 2.27
N ILE A 148 -16.58 -9.54 2.33
CA ILE A 148 -17.68 -9.17 3.24
C ILE A 148 -18.90 -10.05 2.98
N GLU A 149 -19.27 -10.24 1.72
CA GLU A 149 -20.39 -11.09 1.33
C GLU A 149 -20.16 -12.56 1.73
N CYS A 150 -18.92 -13.06 1.58
CA CYS A 150 -18.54 -14.39 2.04
C CYS A 150 -18.77 -14.55 3.55
N ILE A 151 -18.32 -13.60 4.36
CA ILE A 151 -18.54 -13.58 5.82
C ILE A 151 -20.04 -13.60 6.14
N GLN A 152 -20.82 -12.72 5.50
CA GLN A 152 -22.27 -12.61 5.71
C GLN A 152 -23.01 -13.90 5.33
N LYS A 153 -22.68 -14.50 4.18
CA LYS A 153 -23.28 -15.75 3.71
C LYS A 153 -22.91 -16.92 4.61
N THR A 154 -21.67 -17.01 5.07
CA THR A 154 -21.28 -18.03 6.05
C THR A 154 -22.04 -17.83 7.35
N ARG A 155 -22.07 -16.62 7.91
CA ARG A 155 -22.83 -16.33 9.13
C ARG A 155 -24.30 -16.74 9.01
N ALA A 156 -24.95 -16.48 7.88
CA ALA A 156 -26.34 -16.86 7.64
C ALA A 156 -26.58 -18.37 7.59
N LEU A 157 -25.53 -19.18 7.42
CA LEU A 157 -25.60 -20.65 7.45
C LEU A 157 -25.38 -21.22 8.86
N LEU A 158 -24.87 -20.44 9.80
CA LEU A 158 -24.53 -20.89 11.16
C LEU A 158 -25.71 -20.67 12.11
N THR A 159 -25.82 -21.53 13.12
CA THR A 159 -26.62 -21.22 14.31
C THR A 159 -25.95 -20.11 15.13
N GLU A 160 -26.64 -19.56 16.12
CA GLU A 160 -26.05 -18.56 17.00
C GLU A 160 -24.83 -19.12 17.77
N GLU A 161 -24.93 -20.34 18.30
CA GLU A 161 -23.84 -21.01 19.01
C GLU A 161 -22.61 -21.22 18.11
N GLN A 162 -22.82 -21.67 16.87
CA GLN A 162 -21.76 -21.83 15.88
C GLN A 162 -21.13 -20.49 15.47
N HIS A 163 -21.93 -19.44 15.35
CA HIS A 163 -21.41 -18.11 15.08
C HIS A 163 -20.58 -17.58 16.26
N ASN A 164 -21.00 -17.84 17.51
CA ASN A 164 -20.21 -17.49 18.69
C ASN A 164 -18.88 -18.25 18.73
N PHE A 165 -18.85 -19.53 18.32
CA PHE A 165 -17.60 -20.27 18.14
C PHE A 165 -16.65 -19.55 17.17
N PHE A 166 -17.16 -19.04 16.04
CA PHE A 166 -16.35 -18.27 15.09
C PHE A 166 -15.79 -17.00 15.72
N LEU A 167 -16.60 -16.26 16.47
CA LEU A 167 -16.17 -15.03 17.15
C LEU A 167 -15.09 -15.31 18.20
N GLU A 168 -15.22 -16.39 18.97
CA GLU A 168 -14.22 -16.82 19.95
C GLU A 168 -12.87 -17.12 19.27
N LYS A 169 -12.87 -17.89 18.17
CA LYS A 169 -11.62 -18.21 17.43
C LYS A 169 -11.02 -17.01 16.71
N LEU A 170 -11.79 -15.95 16.50
CA LEU A 170 -11.33 -14.69 15.92
C LEU A 170 -10.94 -13.64 16.98
N GLU A 171 -11.11 -13.94 18.27
CA GLU A 171 -10.86 -13.02 19.38
C GLU A 171 -11.68 -11.71 19.26
N ILE A 172 -12.93 -11.82 18.82
CA ILE A 172 -13.85 -10.68 18.65
C ILE A 172 -14.90 -10.68 19.77
N GLU A 173 -14.91 -9.62 20.56
CA GLU A 173 -15.90 -9.37 21.63
C GLU A 173 -17.23 -8.84 21.05
N LYS A 174 -18.34 -9.15 21.72
CA LYS A 174 -19.69 -8.66 21.38
C LYS A 174 -20.02 -7.35 22.09
#